data_AF-A0A8J9S1D4-F1
#
_entry.id   AF-A0A8J9S1D4-F1
#
_cell.length_a   1.000
_cell.length_b   1.000
_cell.length_c   1.000
_cell.angle_alpha   90.00
_cell.angle_beta   90.00
_cell.angle_gamma   90.00
#
_symmetry.space_group_name_H-M   'P 1'
#
loop_
_entity.id
_entity.type
_entity.pdbx_description
1 polymer ?
#
loop_
_entity_poly.entity_id
_entity_poly.type
_entity_poly.pdbx_seq_one_letter_code
_entity_poly.pdbx_strand_id
1 'polypeptide(L)'
;MRELKVEDALLYLDQVKVEFGDRPHIYNEFLDIMKTFKTQQIDTPGVIRRVSTLFQGNRRLVLGFNTFLPEGYKIELPLDGDGPP
;
A
#
# COMPACT_ATOMS: atom_id res chain seq x y z
N MET A 1 15.13 -12.71 9.16
CA MET A 1 14.68 -11.57 8.35
C MET A 1 13.86 -12.15 7.22
N ARG A 2 12.56 -11.85 7.12
CA ARG A 2 11.76 -12.30 5.98
C ARG A 2 12.24 -11.55 4.75
N GLU A 3 12.97 -12.22 3.86
CA GLU A 3 13.18 -11.71 2.51
C GLU A 3 11.81 -11.59 1.86
N LEU A 4 11.39 -10.36 1.57
CA LEU A 4 10.21 -10.12 0.77
C LEU A 4 10.45 -10.74 -0.61
N LYS A 5 9.75 -11.84 -0.91
CA LYS A 5 9.91 -12.52 -2.18
C LYS A 5 9.21 -11.72 -3.25
N VAL A 6 9.81 -11.66 -4.44
CA VAL A 6 9.20 -11.05 -5.62
C VAL A 6 7.82 -11.67 -5.90
N GLU A 7 7.64 -12.95 -5.58
CA GLU A 7 6.34 -13.64 -5.61
C GLU A 7 5.26 -12.94 -4.78
N ASP A 8 5.55 -12.54 -3.54
CA ASP A 8 4.57 -11.82 -2.70
C ASP A 8 4.18 -10.47 -3.34
N ALA A 9 5.16 -9.77 -3.93
CA ALA A 9 4.90 -8.52 -4.64
C ALA A 9 4.02 -8.71 -5.87
N LEU A 10 4.26 -9.78 -6.64
CA LEU A 10 3.44 -10.13 -7.82
C LEU A 10 2.01 -10.50 -7.40
N LEU A 11 1.84 -11.29 -6.34
CA LEU A 11 0.54 -11.64 -5.78
C LEU A 11 -0.23 -10.40 -5.30
N TYR A 12 0.45 -9.46 -4.66
CA TYR A 12 -0.17 -8.20 -4.23
C TYR A 12 -0.59 -7.34 -5.43
N LEU A 13 0.24 -7.23 -6.47
CA LEU A 13 -0.11 -6.54 -7.71
C LEU A 13 -1.33 -7.16 -8.40
N ASP A 14 -1.42 -8.49 -8.41
CA ASP A 14 -2.57 -9.22 -8.96
C ASP A 14 -3.85 -8.89 -8.17
N GLN A 15 -3.79 -8.89 -6.83
CA GLN A 15 -4.94 -8.50 -5.99
C GLN A 15 -5.41 -7.07 -6.27
N VAL A 16 -4.48 -6.11 -6.36
CA VAL A 16 -4.81 -4.71 -6.72
C VAL A 16 -5.47 -4.67 -8.11
N LYS A 17 -4.96 -5.44 -9.07
CA LYS A 17 -5.50 -5.49 -10.42
C LYS A 17 -6.89 -6.13 -10.47
N VAL A 18 -7.17 -7.15 -9.66
CA VAL A 18 -8.49 -7.79 -9.58
C VAL A 18 -9.49 -6.86 -8.88
N GLU A 19 -9.14 -6.29 -7.73
CA GLU A 19 -10.01 -5.35 -6.99
C GLU A 19 -10.32 -4.08 -7.78
N PHE A 20 -9.31 -3.53 -8.47
CA PHE A 20 -9.45 -2.34 -9.30
C PHE A 20 -9.49 -2.66 -10.80
N GLY A 21 -9.99 -3.84 -11.18
CA GLY A 21 -10.05 -4.25 -12.58
C GLY A 21 -10.89 -3.31 -13.45
N ASP A 22 -11.91 -2.70 -12.85
CA ASP A 22 -12.76 -1.67 -13.45
C ASP A 22 -12.08 -0.27 -13.48
N ARG A 23 -11.00 -0.09 -12.72
CA ARG A 23 -10.32 1.19 -12.47
C ARG A 23 -8.83 1.11 -12.78
N PRO A 24 -8.43 1.03 -14.06
CA PRO A 24 -7.02 0.93 -14.47
C PRO A 24 -6.16 2.14 -14.07
N HIS A 25 -6.79 3.29 -13.77
CA HIS A 25 -6.12 4.48 -13.27
C HIS A 25 -5.52 4.25 -11.86
N ILE A 26 -6.20 3.50 -11.00
CA ILE A 26 -5.70 3.18 -9.65
C ILE A 26 -4.42 2.35 -9.74
N TYR A 27 -4.42 1.32 -10.60
CA TYR A 27 -3.24 0.50 -10.82
C TYR A 27 -2.07 1.30 -11.39
N ASN A 28 -2.31 2.20 -12.36
CA ASN A 28 -1.28 3.08 -12.90
C ASN A 28 -0.71 4.02 -11.84
N GLU A 29 -1.56 4.62 -11.01
CA GLU A 29 -1.12 5.52 -9.95
C GLU A 29 -0.31 4.78 -8.88
N PHE A 30 -0.67 3.53 -8.56
CA PHE A 30 0.13 2.69 -7.67
C PHE A 30 1.56 2.46 -8.22
N LEU A 31 1.67 2.17 -9.52
CA LEU A 31 2.96 2.01 -10.18
C LEU A 31 3.76 3.32 -10.19
N ASP A 32 3.11 4.45 -10.41
CA ASP A 32 3.76 5.76 -10.36
C ASP A 32 4.32 6.07 -8.97
N ILE A 33 3.55 5.80 -7.92
CA ILE A 33 3.97 5.95 -6.52
C ILE A 33 5.18 5.06 -6.23
N MET A 34 5.16 3.79 -6.66
CA MET A 34 6.30 2.87 -6.51
C MET A 34 7.55 3.35 -7.27
N LYS A 35 7.38 3.94 -8.45
CA LYS A 35 8.47 4.50 -9.26
C LYS A 35 9.06 5.75 -8.59
N THR A 36 8.21 6.61 -8.06
CA THR A 36 8.60 7.81 -7.31
C THR A 36 9.37 7.44 -6.04
N PHE A 37 8.96 6.37 -5.34
CA PHE A 37 9.73 5.81 -4.22
C PHE A 37 11.08 5.22 -4.67
N LYS A 38 11.10 4.45 -5.77
CA LYS A 38 12.32 3.84 -6.32
C LYS A 38 13.34 4.86 -6.83
N THR A 39 12.87 6.02 -7.28
CA THR A 39 13.71 7.16 -7.67
C THR A 39 14.12 8.04 -6.48
N GLN A 40 13.78 7.65 -5.24
CA GLN A 40 14.04 8.41 -4.01
C GLN A 40 13.43 9.82 -4.03
N GLN A 41 12.38 10.04 -4.82
CA GLN A 41 11.63 11.30 -4.81
C GLN A 41 10.68 11.41 -3.62
N ILE A 42 10.24 10.27 -3.08
CA ILE A 42 9.47 10.18 -1.82
C ILE A 42 10.10 9.13 -0.92
N ASP A 43 10.10 9.41 0.39
CA ASP A 43 10.53 8.47 1.42
C ASP A 43 9.43 7.46 1.77
N THR A 44 9.78 6.49 2.63
CA THR A 44 8.86 5.50 3.22
C THR A 44 7.54 6.12 3.75
N PRO A 45 7.54 7.20 4.57
CA PRO A 45 6.28 7.84 4.98
C PRO A 45 5.50 8.48 3.82
N GLY A 46 6.20 8.94 2.77
CA GLY A 46 5.56 9.53 1.59
C GLY A 46 4.83 8.49 0.75
N VAL A 47 5.46 7.34 0.50
CA VAL A 47 4.83 6.22 -0.23
C VAL A 47 3.63 5.69 0.55
N ILE A 48 3.73 5.58 1.87
CA ILE A 48 2.63 5.15 2.75
C ILE A 48 1.41 6.07 2.61
N ARG A 49 1.59 7.38 2.74
CA ARG A 49 0.48 8.34 2.61
C ARG A 49 -0.21 8.22 1.26
N ARG A 50 0.57 8.13 0.20
CA ARG A 50 0.05 8.02 -1.18
C ARG A 50 -0.72 6.72 -1.40
N VAL A 51 -0.17 5.58 -0.96
CA VAL A 51 -0.82 4.27 -1.06
C VAL A 51 -2.09 4.22 -0.21
N SER A 52 -2.06 4.79 1.00
CA SER A 52 -3.22 4.89 1.88
C SER A 52 -4.36 5.69 1.26
N THR A 53 -4.07 6.84 0.64
CA THR A 53 -5.06 7.64 -0.09
C THR A 53 -5.54 6.95 -1.37
N LEU A 54 -4.64 6.30 -2.11
CA LEU A 54 -4.98 5.63 -3.36
C LEU A 54 -5.94 4.46 -3.13
N PHE A 55 -5.70 3.68 -2.08
CA PHE A 55 -6.55 2.57 -1.65
C PHE A 55 -7.54 2.99 -0.56
N GLN A 56 -7.85 4.28 -0.47
CA GLN A 56 -8.84 4.78 0.49
C GLN A 56 -10.19 4.09 0.23
N GLY A 57 -10.75 3.47 1.28
CA GLY A 57 -11.93 2.62 1.20
C GLY A 57 -11.62 1.12 1.15
N ASN A 58 -10.42 0.72 0.73
CA ASN A 58 -9.98 -0.67 0.67
C ASN A 58 -8.90 -0.99 1.71
N ARG A 59 -9.36 -1.16 2.96
CA ARG A 59 -8.50 -1.46 4.12
C ARG A 59 -7.64 -2.72 3.91
N ARG A 60 -8.15 -3.74 3.20
CA ARG A 60 -7.41 -4.99 2.96
C ARG A 60 -6.12 -4.75 2.17
N LEU A 61 -6.16 -3.90 1.15
CA LEU A 61 -4.99 -3.58 0.33
C LEU A 61 -4.02 -2.71 1.13
N VAL A 62 -4.51 -1.63 1.76
CA VAL A 62 -3.69 -0.77 2.62
C VAL A 62 -2.94 -1.58 3.69
N LEU A 63 -3.64 -2.47 4.40
CA LEU A 63 -3.03 -3.33 5.43
C LEU A 63 -2.13 -4.41 4.81
N GLY A 64 -2.47 -4.94 3.63
CA GLY A 64 -1.61 -5.87 2.90
C GLY A 64 -0.25 -5.25 2.57
N PHE A 65 -0.21 -3.94 2.32
CA PHE A 65 1.01 -3.18 2.09
C PHE A 65 1.96 -3.18 3.31
N ASN A 66 1.46 -3.39 4.53
CA ASN A 66 2.29 -3.52 5.74
C ASN A 66 3.26 -4.70 5.69
N THR A 67 2.98 -5.71 4.86
CA THR A 67 3.90 -6.83 4.64
C THR A 67 5.19 -6.36 3.97
N PHE A 68 5.09 -5.35 3.10
CA PHE A 68 6.22 -4.78 2.36
C PHE A 68 6.95 -3.69 3.14
N LEU A 69 6.42 -3.27 4.29
CA LEU A 69 6.98 -2.20 5.10
C LEU A 69 7.73 -2.77 6.32
N PRO A 70 8.87 -2.17 6.69
CA PRO A 70 9.54 -2.51 7.94
C PRO A 70 8.67 -2.18 9.15
N GLU A 71 8.93 -2.85 10.27
CA GLU A 71 8.06 -2.84 11.46
C GLU A 71 7.76 -1.45 12.03
N GLY A 72 8.67 -0.48 11.87
CA GLY A 72 8.48 0.90 12.34
C GLY A 72 7.67 1.81 11.40
N TYR A 73 7.22 1.31 10.25
CA TYR A 73 6.51 2.09 9.23
C TYR A 73 5.16 1.49 8.85
N LYS A 74 4.65 0.55 9.65
CA LYS A 74 3.33 -0.06 9.40
C LYS A 74 2.24 1.01 9.41
N ILE A 75 1.32 0.89 8.47
CA ILE A 75 0.13 1.70 8.34
C ILE A 75 -0.91 1.20 9.35
N GLU A 76 -1.26 2.03 10.31
CA GLU A 76 -2.41 1.84 11.20
C GLU A 76 -3.57 2.70 10.70
N LEU A 77 -4.63 2.05 10.22
CA LEU A 77 -5.90 2.74 9.97
C LEU A 77 -6.60 2.90 11.32
N PRO A 78 -7.08 4.10 11.69
CA PRO A 78 -7.91 4.24 12.88
C PRO A 78 -9.12 3.33 12.70
N LEU A 79 -9.23 2.31 13.56
CA LEU A 79 -10.45 1.55 13.72
C LEU A 79 -11.44 2.56 14.28
N ASP A 80 -12.39 3.02 13.47
CA ASP A 80 -13.50 3.82 13.96
C ASP A 80 -14.12 3.10 15.16
N GLY A 81 -13.86 3.56 16.39
CA GLY A 81 -14.41 2.93 17.58
C GLY A 81 -13.65 3.03 18.91
N ASP A 82 -12.38 3.44 18.97
CA ASP A 82 -11.68 3.61 20.27
C ASP A 82 -11.13 5.03 20.41
N GLY A 83 -12.06 5.99 20.46
CA GLY A 83 -11.83 7.22 21.21
C GLY A 83 -12.25 6.96 22.66
N PRO A 84 -11.52 7.46 23.67
CA PRO A 84 -11.83 7.18 25.08
C PRO A 84 -13.24 7.68 25.46
N PRO A 85 -13.88 7.07 26.48
CA PRO A 85 -15.31 7.19 26.78
C PRO A 85 -15.79 8.61 27.12
#